data_AF-A0A7C5TBP8-F1
#
_entry.id   AF-A0A7C5TBP8-F1
#
_cell.length_a   1.000
_cell.length_b   1.000
_cell.length_c   1.000
_cell.angle_alpha   90.00
_cell.angle_beta   90.00
_cell.angle_gamma   90.00
#
_symmetry.space_group_name_H-M   'P 1'
#
loop_
_entity.id
_entity.type
_entity.pdbx_description
1 polymer ?
#
loop_
_entity_poly.entity_id
_entity_poly.type
_entity_poly.pdbx_seq_one_letter_code
_entity_poly.pdbx_strand_id
1 'polypeptide(L)'
;MEALRPQDVKLLVEKLVWYLRRECMYVSSCEIRERTAKYEIRLNFEKNIAGISTIKLILSKNGSACRVFTGVTSLDIRLKRFIQRELSKLVGKA
;
A
#
# COMPACT_ATOMS: atom_id res chain seq x y z
N MET A 1 -1.66 11.68 -17.05
CA MET A 1 -1.18 10.80 -15.97
C MET A 1 -1.00 9.43 -16.56
N GLU A 2 0.22 8.90 -16.54
CA GLU A 2 0.48 7.52 -16.97
C GLU A 2 -0.25 6.53 -16.06
N ALA A 3 -0.72 5.43 -16.65
CA ALA A 3 -1.37 4.37 -15.90
C ALA A 3 -0.35 3.56 -15.09
N LEU A 4 -0.66 3.28 -13.83
CA LEU A 4 0.10 2.39 -12.96
C LEU A 4 0.11 0.97 -13.54
N ARG A 5 1.31 0.47 -13.83
CA ARG A 5 1.51 -0.89 -14.30
C ARG A 5 1.62 -1.83 -13.10
N PRO A 6 1.37 -3.14 -13.28
CA PRO A 6 1.51 -4.12 -12.20
C PRO A 6 2.89 -4.11 -11.52
N GLN A 7 3.96 -3.78 -12.26
CA GLN A 7 5.32 -3.67 -11.72
C GLN A 7 5.46 -2.50 -10.73
N ASP A 8 4.84 -1.35 -11.02
CA ASP A 8 4.88 -0.18 -10.15
C ASP A 8 4.17 -0.48 -8.81
N VAL A 9 3.08 -1.26 -8.88
CA VAL A 9 2.34 -1.72 -7.70
C VAL A 9 3.17 -2.69 -6.86
N LYS A 10 3.86 -3.65 -7.48
CA LYS A 10 4.76 -4.57 -6.75
C LYS A 10 5.86 -3.82 -6.01
N LEU A 11 6.53 -2.87 -6.68
CA LEU A 11 7.57 -2.05 -6.08
C LEU A 11 7.04 -1.19 -4.92
N LEU A 12 5.84 -0.63 -5.05
CA LEU A 12 5.18 0.10 -3.98
C LEU A 12 4.90 -0.81 -2.77
N VAL A 13 4.43 -2.03 -3.01
CA VAL A 13 4.17 -3.01 -1.95
C VAL A 13 5.46 -3.39 -1.22
N GLU A 14 6.55 -3.65 -1.93
CA GLU A 14 7.86 -3.95 -1.32
C GLU A 14 8.33 -2.82 -0.40
N LYS A 15 8.24 -1.57 -0.87
CA LYS A 15 8.58 -0.39 -0.08
C LYS A 15 7.69 -0.25 1.16
N LEU A 16 6.40 -0.55 1.01
CA LEU A 16 5.44 -0.51 2.12
C LEU A 16 5.74 -1.58 3.16
N VAL A 17 6.01 -2.82 2.74
CA VAL A 17 6.41 -3.93 3.62
C VAL A 17 7.67 -3.55 4.40
N TRP A 18 8.67 -2.96 3.73
CA TRP A 18 9.89 -2.50 4.38
C TRP A 18 9.63 -1.39 5.40
N TYR A 19 8.77 -0.43 5.08
CA TYR A 19 8.34 0.62 6.01
C TYR A 19 7.65 0.03 7.25
N LEU A 20 6.72 -0.91 7.07
CA LEU A 20 5.99 -1.56 8.15
C LEU A 20 6.92 -2.40 9.05
N ARG A 21 7.90 -3.09 8.47
CA ARG A 21 8.90 -3.85 9.21
C ARG A 21 9.70 -2.96 10.18
N ARG A 22 10.02 -1.72 9.79
CA ARG A 22 10.70 -0.75 10.66
C ARG A 22 9.86 -0.31 11.85
N GLU A 23 8.54 -0.44 11.76
CA GLU A 23 7.58 -0.18 12.82
C GLU A 23 7.21 -1.47 13.59
N CYS A 24 8.03 -2.53 13.47
CA CYS A 24 7.82 -3.84 14.09
C CYS A 24 6.51 -4.53 13.66
N MET A 25 5.98 -4.20 12.47
CA MET A 25 4.83 -4.89 11.87
C MET A 25 5.30 -5.80 10.74
N TYR A 26 5.27 -7.11 10.99
CA TYR A 26 5.73 -8.13 10.04
C TYR A 26 4.58 -8.67 9.21
N VAL A 27 4.71 -8.58 7.88
CA VAL A 27 3.72 -9.06 6.92
C VAL A 27 3.92 -10.56 6.70
N SER A 28 2.89 -11.37 6.98
CA SER A 28 2.90 -12.82 6.77
C SER A 28 2.49 -13.20 5.35
N SER A 29 1.61 -12.42 4.72
CA SER A 29 1.18 -12.65 3.34
C SER A 29 0.71 -11.36 2.68
N CYS A 30 0.86 -11.31 1.36
CA CYS A 30 0.40 -10.22 0.51
C CYS A 30 -0.42 -10.79 -0.65
N GLU A 31 -1.61 -10.24 -0.84
CA GLU A 31 -2.47 -10.53 -1.98
C GLU A 31 -2.67 -9.25 -2.80
N ILE A 32 -2.41 -9.32 -4.11
CA ILE A 32 -2.63 -8.22 -5.05
C ILE A 32 -3.68 -8.69 -6.06
N ARG A 33 -4.84 -8.03 -6.06
CA ARG A 33 -5.91 -8.27 -7.02
C ARG A 33 -6.01 -7.12 -8.00
N GLU A 34 -5.77 -7.41 -9.26
CA GLU A 34 -6.00 -6.46 -10.34
C GLU A 34 -7.48 -6.45 -10.74
N ARG A 35 -8.05 -5.25 -10.85
CA ARG A 35 -9.40 -5.01 -11.38
C ARG A 35 -9.30 -4.03 -12.56
N THR A 36 -10.39 -3.86 -13.30
CA THR A 36 -10.44 -3.03 -14.50
C THR A 36 -9.89 -1.61 -14.28
N ALA A 37 -10.26 -0.96 -13.18
CA ALA A 37 -9.87 0.43 -12.90
C ALA A 37 -8.95 0.61 -11.67
N LYS A 38 -8.65 -0.45 -10.93
CA LYS A 38 -7.95 -0.37 -9.64
C LYS A 38 -7.14 -1.61 -9.32
N TYR A 39 -6.19 -1.46 -8.41
CA TYR A 39 -5.54 -2.55 -7.69
C TYR A 39 -6.07 -2.60 -6.26
N GLU A 40 -6.42 -3.79 -5.79
CA GLU A 40 -6.72 -4.04 -4.38
C GLU A 40 -5.58 -4.85 -3.80
N ILE A 41 -4.97 -4.34 -2.73
CA ILE A 41 -3.86 -5.00 -2.05
C ILE A 41 -4.32 -5.32 -0.63
N ARG A 42 -4.07 -6.55 -0.20
CA ARG A 42 -4.30 -6.98 1.17
C ARG A 42 -2.99 -7.50 1.74
N LEU A 43 -2.57 -6.92 2.86
CA LEU A 43 -1.46 -7.41 3.68
C LEU A 43 -2.06 -8.04 4.92
N ASN A 44 -1.67 -9.27 5.23
CA ASN A 44 -1.94 -9.88 6.52
C ASN A 44 -0.65 -9.88 7.33
N PHE A 45 -0.79 -9.70 8.64
CA PHE A 45 0.33 -9.54 9.56
C PHE A 45 0.42 -10.72 10.50
N GLU A 46 1.63 -10.95 11.00
CA GLU A 46 1.83 -11.73 12.22
C GLU A 46 1.28 -10.96 13.43
N LYS A 47 1.14 -11.66 14.57
CA LYS A 47 0.80 -11.00 15.84
C LYS A 47 1.82 -9.90 16.11
N ASN A 48 1.33 -8.69 16.31
CA ASN A 48 2.15 -7.51 16.57
C ASN A 48 1.54 -6.68 17.72
N ILE A 49 2.38 -5.82 18.29
CA ILE A 49 2.05 -4.99 19.46
C ILE A 49 0.92 -4.01 19.15
N ALA A 50 0.76 -3.61 17.89
CA ALA A 50 -0.31 -2.72 17.45
C ALA A 50 -1.68 -3.43 17.33
N GLY A 51 -1.73 -4.76 17.47
CA GLY A 51 -2.97 -5.54 17.37
C GLY A 51 -3.58 -5.56 15.95
N ILE A 52 -2.82 -5.15 14.94
CA ILE A 52 -3.32 -5.04 13.56
C ILE A 52 -3.16 -6.39 12.87
N SER A 53 -4.27 -6.98 12.43
CA SER A 53 -4.23 -8.25 11.71
C SER A 53 -4.05 -8.06 10.20
N THR A 54 -4.59 -6.97 9.64
CA THR A 54 -4.62 -6.75 8.19
C THR A 54 -4.57 -5.27 7.81
N ILE A 55 -4.03 -5.01 6.63
CA ILE A 55 -4.10 -3.71 5.96
C ILE A 55 -4.66 -3.93 4.56
N LYS A 56 -5.69 -3.16 4.20
CA LYS A 56 -6.25 -3.13 2.84
C LYS A 56 -5.93 -1.81 2.17
N LEU A 57 -5.48 -1.87 0.92
CA LEU A 57 -5.20 -0.72 0.08
C LEU A 57 -6.02 -0.81 -1.20
N ILE A 58 -6.50 0.34 -1.66
CA ILE A 58 -7.15 0.46 -2.96
C ILE A 58 -6.46 1.59 -3.71
N LEU A 59 -5.85 1.24 -4.85
CA LEU A 59 -5.11 2.16 -5.71
C LEU A 59 -5.83 2.24 -7.05
N SER A 60 -6.19 3.44 -7.47
CA SER A 60 -6.71 3.67 -8.82
C SER A 60 -5.59 3.50 -9.84
N LYS A 61 -5.85 2.83 -10.97
CA LYS A 61 -4.86 2.61 -12.04
C LYS A 61 -4.35 3.91 -12.64
N ASN A 62 -5.15 4.96 -12.68
CA ASN A 62 -4.73 6.29 -13.14
C ASN A 62 -3.99 7.11 -12.07
N GLY A 63 -3.68 6.52 -10.91
CA GLY A 63 -3.00 7.20 -9.80
C GLY A 63 -3.83 8.25 -9.06
N SER A 64 -5.09 8.49 -9.45
CA SER A 64 -5.89 9.61 -8.91
C SER A 64 -6.36 9.41 -7.47
N ALA A 65 -6.45 8.15 -7.01
CA ALA A 65 -7.00 7.82 -5.71
C ALA A 65 -6.22 6.69 -5.03
N CYS A 66 -5.94 6.89 -3.74
CA CYS A 66 -5.41 5.89 -2.83
C CYS A 66 -6.26 5.88 -1.56
N ARG A 67 -6.77 4.70 -1.18
CA ARG A 67 -7.47 4.48 0.09
C ARG A 67 -6.72 3.41 0.89
N VAL A 68 -6.62 3.64 2.20
CA VAL A 68 -5.96 2.76 3.17
C VAL A 68 -6.98 2.42 4.24
N PHE A 69 -7.03 1.15 4.64
CA PHE A 69 -7.87 0.66 5.71
C PHE A 69 -7.04 -0.28 6.60
N THR A 70 -6.70 0.21 7.79
CA THR A 70 -6.00 -0.55 8.85
C THR A 70 -6.87 -0.76 10.08
N GLY A 71 -8.01 -0.06 10.18
CA GLY A 71 -8.82 0.01 11.39
C GLY A 71 -8.30 1.03 12.41
N VAL A 72 -7.17 1.70 12.13
CA VAL A 72 -6.55 2.71 12.99
C VAL A 72 -6.34 3.99 12.17
N THR A 73 -7.15 5.03 12.44
CA THR A 73 -7.17 6.28 11.66
C THR A 73 -5.80 6.95 11.54
N SER A 74 -5.02 6.98 12.62
CA SER A 74 -3.68 7.60 12.62
C SER A 74 -2.71 6.86 11.70
N LEU A 75 -2.78 5.53 11.68
CA LEU A 75 -1.98 4.70 10.78
C LEU A 75 -2.45 4.83 9.33
N ASP A 76 -3.75 4.88 9.08
CA ASP A 76 -4.33 5.12 7.74
C ASP A 76 -3.78 6.41 7.14
N ILE A 77 -3.74 7.50 7.92
CA ILE A 77 -3.21 8.79 7.48
C ILE A 77 -1.70 8.70 7.18
N ARG A 78 -0.91 8.08 8.07
CA ARG A 78 0.55 7.92 7.89
C ARG A 78 0.86 7.12 6.62
N LEU A 79 0.18 5.99 6.43
CA LEU A 79 0.37 5.12 5.28
C LEU A 79 -0.10 5.76 3.99
N LYS A 80 -1.24 6.47 4.01
CA LYS A 80 -1.71 7.22 2.84
C LYS A 80 -0.68 8.24 2.37
N ARG A 81 -0.08 9.01 3.29
CA ARG A 81 0.99 9.97 2.98
C ARG A 81 2.24 9.29 2.43
N PHE A 82 2.65 8.18 3.04
CA PHE A 82 3.78 7.38 2.56
C PHE A 82 3.56 6.90 1.12
N ILE A 83 2.39 6.30 0.85
CA ILE A 83 2.04 5.77 -0.46
C ILE A 83 1.95 6.88 -1.50
N GLN A 84 1.31 8.00 -1.20
CA GLN A 84 1.23 9.15 -2.11
C GLN A 84 2.62 9.65 -2.49
N ARG A 85 3.54 9.78 -1.52
CA ARG A 85 4.92 10.19 -1.79
C ARG A 85 5.65 9.19 -2.69
N GLU A 86 5.49 7.89 -2.46
CA GLU A 86 6.13 6.87 -3.29
C GLU A 86 5.52 6.79 -4.70
N LEU A 87 4.21 6.98 -4.83
CA LEU A 87 3.53 7.08 -6.12
C LEU A 87 4.02 8.29 -6.93
N SER A 88 4.17 9.47 -6.31
CA SER A 88 4.70 10.65 -6.98
C SER A 88 6.12 10.43 -7.53
N LYS A 89 6.96 9.65 -6.84
CA LYS A 89 8.30 9.28 -7.33
C LYS A 89 8.27 8.28 -8.49
N LEU A 90 7.23 7.46 -8.57
CA LEU A 90 7.06 6.46 -9.62
C LEU A 90 6.47 7.09 -10.89
N VAL A 91 5.48 7.97 -10.73
CA VAL A 91 4.81 8.68 -11.84
C VAL A 91 5.63 9.89 -12.32
N GLY A 92 6.48 10.47 -11.47
CA GLY A 92 7.41 11.56 -11.81
C GLY A 92 8.75 11.09 -12.38
N LYS A 93 8.92 9.79 -12.66
CA LYS A 93 10.02 9.27 -13.48
C LYS A 93 9.60 9.29 -14.95
N ALA A 94 9.57 10.48 -15.53
CA ALA A 94 9.60 10.74 -16.96
C ALA A 94 10.58 11.89 -17.19
#